data_AF-A0A845YBJ4-F1
#
_entry.id   AF-A0A845YBJ4-F1
#
_cell.length_a   1.000
_cell.length_b   1.000
_cell.length_c   1.000
_cell.angle_alpha   90.00
_cell.angle_beta   90.00
_cell.angle_gamma   90.00
#
_symmetry.space_group_name_H-M   'P 1'
#
loop_
_entity.id
_entity.type
_entity.pdbx_description
1 polymer ?
#
loop_
_entity_poly.entity_id
_entity_poly.type
_entity_poly.pdbx_seq_one_letter_code
_entity_poly.pdbx_strand_id
1 'polypeptide(L)'
;VQYLEQSMSVSTIKIYLCLLNACWEWSRTKQVTQYNPWKELQERIKVPPKQPPKPFSKDEIIKIIESFQTSKPYNYYTNYVQFLFATGVRTGEAIGLRWKHIANDFSTIWIGESITRGVHKSTKTNKARIIPANSKLKKILSSIKTENFKPDDLVFTSSKGNAIDDHNFSQRAWKKCLEQAEVEHRKPYNTRHTFISHCLEAGMNPVVVAEITGHDVQTLYENYAGIVCSKPTLPELF
;
A
#
# COMPACT_ATOMS: atom_id res chain seq x y z
N VAL A 1 11.65 -0.81 29.40
CA VAL A 1 10.80 -1.37 28.32
C VAL A 1 9.32 -1.22 28.64
N GLN A 2 8.86 -1.61 29.83
CA GLN A 2 7.46 -1.49 30.28
C GLN A 2 6.78 -0.16 29.94
N TYR A 3 7.48 0.98 30.13
CA TYR A 3 6.97 2.29 29.74
C TYR A 3 6.70 2.45 28.24
N LEU A 4 7.58 1.92 27.38
CA LEU A 4 7.42 1.99 25.92
C LEU A 4 6.30 1.05 25.43
N GLU A 5 6.12 -0.10 26.08
CA GLU A 5 5.08 -1.08 25.75
C GLU A 5 3.66 -0.53 25.98
N GLN A 6 3.50 0.47 26.85
CA GLN A 6 2.22 1.14 27.09
C GLN A 6 1.77 2.03 25.93
N SER A 7 2.69 2.47 25.07
CA SER A 7 2.41 3.50 24.05
C SER A 7 2.80 3.08 22.62
N MET A 8 3.53 1.98 22.46
CA MET A 8 4.12 1.59 21.18
C MET A 8 3.99 0.09 20.91
N SER A 9 3.95 -0.28 19.63
CA SER A 9 4.02 -1.69 19.25
C SER A 9 5.41 -2.28 19.51
N VAL A 10 5.46 -3.58 19.85
CA VAL A 10 6.71 -4.33 20.11
C VAL A 10 7.70 -4.20 18.95
N SER A 11 7.23 -4.22 17.70
CA SER A 11 8.06 -4.01 16.51
C SER A 11 8.73 -2.63 16.49
N THR A 12 7.99 -1.58 16.91
CA THR A 12 8.54 -0.22 16.96
C THR A 12 9.56 -0.07 18.08
N ILE A 13 9.28 -0.66 19.25
CA ILE A 13 10.22 -0.70 20.38
C ILE A 13 11.51 -1.39 19.96
N LYS A 14 11.42 -2.53 19.25
CA LYS A 14 12.58 -3.24 18.71
C LYS A 14 13.40 -2.35 17.79
N ILE A 15 12.77 -1.60 16.89
CA ILE A 15 13.47 -0.67 15.99
C ILE A 15 14.22 0.40 16.78
N TYR A 16 13.59 1.01 17.78
CA TYR A 16 14.24 2.04 18.59
C TYR A 16 15.42 1.49 19.38
N LEU A 17 15.29 0.29 19.97
CA LEU A 17 16.39 -0.39 20.63
C LEU A 17 17.52 -0.74 19.65
N CYS A 18 17.21 -1.16 18.43
CA CYS A 18 18.24 -1.39 17.39
C CYS A 18 19.01 -0.10 17.07
N LEU A 19 18.33 1.05 16.97
CA LEU A 19 18.98 2.34 16.71
C LEU A 19 19.87 2.78 17.89
N LEU A 20 19.37 2.65 19.13
CA LEU A 20 20.15 2.94 20.34
C LEU A 20 21.36 2.01 20.45
N ASN A 21 21.17 0.71 20.21
CA ASN A 21 22.25 -0.27 20.20
C ASN A 21 23.32 0.08 19.16
N ALA A 22 22.93 0.44 17.93
CA ALA A 22 23.87 0.84 16.88
C ALA A 22 24.65 2.11 17.26
N CYS A 23 23.99 3.12 17.84
CA CYS A 23 24.62 4.35 18.30
C CYS A 23 25.66 4.07 19.41
N TRP A 24 25.32 3.23 20.40
CA TRP A 24 26.25 2.88 21.48
C TRP A 24 27.39 1.99 21.02
N GLU A 25 27.17 1.07 20.09
CA GLU A 25 28.27 0.31 19.51
C GLU A 25 29.24 1.22 18.77
N TRP A 26 28.73 2.18 17.99
CA TRP A 26 29.58 3.18 17.35
C TRP A 26 30.38 3.98 18.41
N SER A 27 29.72 4.47 19.46
CA SER A 27 30.36 5.18 20.57
C SER A 27 31.46 4.35 21.24
N ARG A 28 31.25 3.04 21.40
CA ARG A 28 32.24 2.10 21.92
C ARG A 28 33.44 1.93 21.00
N THR A 29 33.24 1.87 19.67
CA THR A 29 34.36 1.86 18.72
C THR A 29 35.19 3.15 18.75
N LYS A 30 34.58 4.26 19.17
CA LYS A 30 35.26 5.55 19.38
C LYS A 30 35.80 5.73 20.80
N GLN A 31 35.70 4.70 21.65
CA GLN A 31 36.13 4.71 23.04
C GLN A 31 35.48 5.81 23.90
N VAL A 32 34.33 6.36 23.46
CA VAL A 32 33.56 7.36 24.21
C VAL A 32 32.78 6.69 25.34
N THR A 33 32.31 5.46 25.09
CA THR A 33 31.63 4.62 26.08
C THR A 33 32.33 3.27 26.18
N GLN A 34 32.46 2.72 27.39
CA GLN A 34 33.08 1.41 27.59
C GLN A 34 32.11 0.25 27.39
N TYR A 35 30.81 0.48 27.62
CA TYR A 35 29.76 -0.55 27.62
C TYR A 35 28.52 -0.08 26.87
N ASN A 36 27.78 -1.04 26.29
CA ASN A 36 26.52 -0.81 25.60
C ASN A 36 25.33 -1.41 26.39
N PRO A 37 24.49 -0.57 27.02
CA PRO A 37 23.35 -1.03 27.82
C PRO A 37 22.18 -1.58 27.03
N TRP A 38 22.17 -1.41 25.70
CA TRP A 38 20.99 -1.70 24.89
C TRP A 38 21.04 -3.08 24.24
N LYS A 39 22.21 -3.73 24.18
CA LYS A 39 22.40 -5.00 23.46
C LYS A 39 21.52 -6.11 24.02
N GLU A 40 21.66 -6.42 25.31
CA GLU A 40 20.86 -7.45 25.96
C GLU A 40 19.36 -7.13 25.92
N LEU A 41 19.03 -5.85 26.11
CA LEU A 41 17.64 -5.40 26.11
C LEU A 41 17.00 -5.60 24.74
N GLN A 42 17.72 -5.24 23.67
CA GLN A 42 17.30 -5.48 22.30
C GLN A 42 17.06 -6.97 22.08
N GLU A 43 17.99 -7.86 22.48
CA GLU A 43 17.89 -9.30 22.25
C GLU A 43 16.69 -9.97 22.94
N ARG A 44 16.31 -9.47 24.12
CA ARG A 44 15.13 -9.92 24.89
C ARG A 44 13.81 -9.57 24.21
N ILE A 45 13.73 -8.47 23.45
CA ILE A 45 12.50 -8.12 22.73
C ILE A 45 12.33 -9.03 21.52
N LYS A 46 11.32 -9.91 21.60
CA LYS A 46 10.91 -10.78 20.50
C LYS A 46 9.72 -10.17 19.78
N VAL A 47 9.89 -9.89 18.49
CA VAL A 47 8.79 -9.43 17.64
C VAL A 47 7.98 -10.66 17.24
N PRO A 48 6.64 -10.65 17.43
CA PRO A 48 5.80 -11.75 16.97
C PRO A 48 5.95 -12.00 15.47
N PRO A 49 5.73 -13.24 15.00
CA PRO A 49 5.77 -13.54 13.58
C PRO A 49 4.78 -12.66 12.82
N LYS A 50 5.18 -12.23 11.63
CA LYS A 50 4.35 -11.42 10.76
C LYS A 50 3.14 -12.25 10.32
N GLN A 51 1.94 -11.73 10.56
CA GLN A 51 0.72 -12.36 10.08
C GLN A 51 0.62 -12.22 8.56
N PRO A 52 0.09 -13.22 7.85
CA PRO A 52 -0.12 -13.12 6.42
C PRO A 52 -1.12 -11.99 6.10
N PRO A 53 -1.05 -11.40 4.90
CA PRO A 53 -2.04 -10.44 4.45
C PRO A 53 -3.45 -11.03 4.51
N LYS A 54 -4.44 -10.22 4.91
CA LYS A 54 -5.86 -10.57 4.85
C LYS A 54 -6.50 -9.83 3.68
N PRO A 55 -6.51 -10.39 2.46
CA PRO A 55 -7.12 -9.75 1.31
C PRO A 55 -8.64 -9.65 1.52
N PHE A 56 -9.23 -8.61 0.94
CA PHE A 56 -10.69 -8.48 0.85
C PHE A 56 -11.26 -9.49 -0.15
N SER A 57 -12.39 -10.10 0.17
CA SER A 57 -13.14 -10.94 -0.78
C SER A 57 -13.79 -10.09 -1.88
N LYS A 58 -14.25 -10.72 -2.97
CA LYS A 58 -14.95 -10.02 -4.06
C LYS A 58 -16.20 -9.30 -3.56
N ASP A 59 -16.95 -9.93 -2.66
CA ASP A 59 -18.16 -9.37 -2.06
C ASP A 59 -17.84 -8.19 -1.14
N GLU A 60 -16.77 -8.29 -0.33
CA GLU A 60 -16.31 -7.18 0.50
C GLU A 60 -15.88 -5.98 -0.35
N ILE A 61 -15.18 -6.21 -1.48
CA ILE A 61 -14.78 -5.13 -2.40
C ILE A 61 -16.02 -4.41 -2.94
N ILE A 62 -17.05 -5.14 -3.36
CA ILE A 62 -18.31 -4.57 -3.87
C ILE A 62 -18.97 -3.71 -2.79
N LYS A 63 -19.17 -4.26 -1.58
CA LYS A 63 -19.76 -3.54 -0.44
C LYS A 63 -18.99 -2.28 -0.08
N ILE A 64 -17.65 -2.33 -0.09
CA ILE A 64 -16.81 -1.16 0.19
C ILE A 64 -17.05 -0.07 -0.86
N ILE A 65 -17.04 -0.43 -2.16
CA ILE A 65 -17.24 0.55 -3.25
C ILE A 65 -18.64 1.17 -3.17
N GLU A 66 -19.68 0.36 -2.94
CA GLU A 66 -21.07 0.82 -2.78
C GLU A 66 -21.25 1.73 -1.55
N SER A 67 -20.57 1.41 -0.44
CA SER A 67 -20.55 2.29 0.73
C SER A 67 -19.92 3.63 0.38
N PHE A 68 -18.78 3.66 -0.31
CA PHE A 68 -18.21 4.94 -0.75
C PHE A 68 -19.18 5.71 -1.64
N GLN A 69 -19.86 5.07 -2.61
CA GLN A 69 -20.81 5.74 -3.50
C GLN A 69 -21.95 6.46 -2.76
N THR A 70 -22.43 5.88 -1.66
CA THR A 70 -23.63 6.36 -0.94
C THR A 70 -23.30 7.21 0.29
N SER A 71 -22.10 7.05 0.87
CA SER A 71 -21.73 7.69 2.12
C SER A 71 -21.26 9.12 1.95
N LYS A 72 -22.17 10.08 2.12
CA LYS A 72 -21.81 11.51 2.20
C LYS A 72 -21.10 11.84 3.54
N PRO A 73 -20.06 12.69 3.53
CA PRO A 73 -19.52 13.39 2.37
C PRO A 73 -18.48 12.58 1.59
N TYR A 74 -18.14 11.34 1.95
CA TYR A 74 -16.98 10.60 1.42
C TYR A 74 -17.11 10.06 -0.01
N ASN A 75 -18.26 10.24 -0.66
CA ASN A 75 -18.52 9.72 -1.99
C ASN A 75 -17.59 10.23 -3.10
N TYR A 76 -16.96 11.39 -2.91
CA TYR A 76 -15.92 11.86 -3.84
C TYR A 76 -14.66 10.97 -3.87
N TYR A 77 -14.44 10.11 -2.87
CA TYR A 77 -13.34 9.13 -2.87
C TYR A 77 -13.65 7.83 -3.64
N THR A 78 -14.86 7.66 -4.19
CA THR A 78 -15.26 6.41 -4.86
C THR A 78 -14.26 5.98 -5.94
N ASN A 79 -13.95 6.89 -6.86
CA ASN A 79 -13.04 6.57 -7.98
C ASN A 79 -11.61 6.30 -7.50
N TYR A 80 -11.17 6.96 -6.42
CA TYR A 80 -9.87 6.71 -5.79
C TYR A 80 -9.80 5.28 -5.21
N VAL A 81 -10.85 4.84 -4.50
CA VAL A 81 -10.92 3.49 -3.93
C VAL A 81 -11.01 2.42 -5.01
N GLN A 82 -11.83 2.65 -6.05
CA GLN A 82 -11.91 1.75 -7.21
C GLN A 82 -10.55 1.60 -7.89
N PHE A 83 -9.82 2.71 -8.07
CA PHE A 83 -8.49 2.71 -8.65
C PHE A 83 -7.49 1.88 -7.84
N LEU A 84 -7.50 2.01 -6.51
CA LEU A 84 -6.64 1.22 -5.63
C LEU A 84 -6.89 -0.29 -5.77
N PHE A 85 -8.17 -0.71 -5.77
CA PHE A 85 -8.52 -2.13 -5.97
C PHE A 85 -8.20 -2.64 -7.38
N ALA A 86 -8.30 -1.79 -8.40
CA ALA A 86 -8.08 -2.16 -9.79
C ALA A 86 -6.60 -2.26 -10.19
N THR A 87 -5.70 -1.62 -9.44
CA THR A 87 -4.28 -1.48 -9.83
C THR A 87 -3.30 -1.97 -8.78
N GLY A 88 -3.73 -2.07 -7.51
CA GLY A 88 -2.86 -2.45 -6.40
C GLY A 88 -1.70 -1.49 -6.15
N VAL A 89 -1.73 -0.25 -6.67
CA VAL A 89 -0.67 0.74 -6.38
C VAL A 89 -0.64 1.11 -4.90
N ARG A 90 0.48 1.67 -4.42
CA ARG A 90 0.53 2.20 -3.06
C ARG A 90 -0.41 3.41 -2.95
N THR A 91 -1.02 3.60 -1.79
CA THR A 91 -1.92 4.74 -1.56
C THR A 91 -1.27 6.07 -1.92
N GLY A 92 -0.03 6.31 -1.49
CA GLY A 92 0.70 7.53 -1.82
C GLY A 92 0.99 7.71 -3.32
N GLU A 93 1.17 6.62 -4.08
CA GLU A 93 1.33 6.67 -5.53
C GLU A 93 0.02 7.11 -6.21
N ALA A 94 -1.12 6.57 -5.77
CA ALA A 94 -2.42 7.01 -6.25
C ALA A 94 -2.71 8.47 -5.87
N ILE A 95 -2.41 8.88 -4.64
CA ILE A 95 -2.59 10.27 -4.17
C ILE A 95 -1.72 11.25 -4.98
N GLY A 96 -0.52 10.84 -5.37
CA GLY A 96 0.39 11.65 -6.18
C GLY A 96 0.17 11.56 -7.69
N LEU A 97 -0.82 10.80 -8.16
CA LEU A 97 -1.04 10.63 -9.59
C LEU A 97 -1.54 11.94 -10.22
N ARG A 98 -0.93 12.31 -11.35
CA ARG A 98 -1.24 13.52 -12.12
C ARG A 98 -1.66 13.17 -13.54
N TRP A 99 -2.41 14.05 -14.19
CA TRP A 99 -2.91 13.81 -15.53
C TRP A 99 -1.80 13.64 -16.58
N LYS A 100 -0.66 14.33 -16.43
CA LYS A 100 0.53 14.17 -17.31
C LYS A 100 1.11 12.76 -17.31
N HIS A 101 0.79 11.94 -16.30
CA HIS A 101 1.26 10.56 -16.19
C HIS A 101 0.31 9.55 -16.84
N ILE A 102 -0.81 9.99 -17.41
CA ILE A 102 -1.80 9.12 -18.05
C ILE A 102 -1.78 9.40 -19.55
N ALA A 103 -1.72 8.35 -20.36
CA ALA A 103 -1.84 8.48 -21.81
C ALA A 103 -3.18 9.12 -22.20
N ASN A 104 -3.21 9.88 -23.30
CA ASN A 104 -4.41 10.62 -23.72
C ASN A 104 -5.64 9.72 -23.96
N ASP A 105 -5.41 8.48 -24.41
CA ASP A 105 -6.42 7.44 -24.64
C ASP A 105 -6.68 6.54 -23.42
N PHE A 106 -6.09 6.91 -22.29
CA PHE A 106 -6.09 6.19 -21.01
C PHE A 106 -5.54 4.76 -21.11
N SER A 107 -4.75 4.40 -22.13
CA SER A 107 -4.20 3.04 -22.28
C SER A 107 -3.17 2.67 -21.23
N THR A 108 -2.36 3.64 -20.79
CA THR A 108 -1.25 3.39 -19.88
C THR A 108 -1.16 4.47 -18.81
N ILE A 109 -0.69 4.06 -17.63
CA ILE A 109 -0.49 4.93 -16.47
C ILE A 109 0.95 4.78 -16.01
N TRP A 110 1.70 5.87 -16.04
CA TRP A 110 3.03 5.92 -15.47
C TRP A 110 2.96 6.18 -13.97
N ILE A 111 3.63 5.33 -13.18
CA ILE A 111 3.71 5.44 -11.72
C ILE A 111 5.17 5.62 -11.32
N GLY A 112 5.54 6.83 -10.93
CA GLY A 112 6.88 7.14 -10.42
C GLY A 112 6.94 8.21 -9.32
N GLU A 113 5.84 8.93 -9.07
CA GLU A 113 5.71 9.92 -8.00
C GLU A 113 4.84 9.39 -6.85
N SER A 114 5.03 9.92 -5.64
CA SER A 114 4.22 9.59 -4.47
C SER A 114 4.05 10.80 -3.56
N ILE A 115 2.88 10.93 -2.94
CA ILE A 115 2.63 11.92 -1.89
C ILE A 115 2.26 11.17 -0.61
N THR A 116 2.86 11.54 0.52
CA THR A 116 2.51 10.97 1.83
C THR A 116 2.55 12.07 2.87
N ARG A 117 1.46 12.25 3.65
CA ARG A 117 1.30 13.36 4.61
C ARG A 117 1.58 14.73 4.00
N GLY A 118 1.08 14.97 2.79
CA GLY A 118 1.28 16.23 2.05
C GLY A 118 2.70 16.48 1.53
N VAL A 119 3.66 15.57 1.79
CA VAL A 119 5.03 15.71 1.33
C VAL A 119 5.22 14.91 0.04
N HIS A 120 5.69 15.60 -1.01
CA HIS A 120 6.15 14.96 -2.23
C HIS A 120 7.38 14.11 -1.96
N LYS A 121 7.31 12.84 -2.35
CA LYS A 121 8.44 11.92 -2.33
C LYS A 121 8.58 11.33 -3.71
N SER A 122 9.80 11.30 -4.25
CA SER A 122 10.09 10.31 -5.28
C SER A 122 9.83 8.93 -4.68
N THR A 123 9.34 7.98 -5.49
CA THR A 123 9.06 6.63 -4.99
C THR A 123 10.29 6.07 -4.27
N LYS A 124 10.09 5.53 -3.06
CA LYS A 124 11.14 5.05 -2.14
C LYS A 124 12.12 4.03 -2.76
N THR A 125 11.81 3.50 -3.93
CA THR A 125 12.56 2.47 -4.66
C THR A 125 13.16 2.93 -6.00
N ASN A 126 13.04 4.21 -6.39
CA ASN A 126 13.65 4.75 -7.61
C ASN A 126 13.30 4.00 -8.92
N LYS A 127 12.22 3.21 -8.93
CA LYS A 127 11.76 2.43 -10.09
C LYS A 127 10.36 2.86 -10.45
N ALA A 128 10.28 3.73 -11.45
CA ALA A 128 9.02 4.01 -12.12
C ALA A 128 8.57 2.80 -12.94
N ARG A 129 7.26 2.69 -13.18
CA ARG A 129 6.68 1.61 -13.98
C ARG A 129 5.46 2.10 -14.74
N ILE A 130 5.07 1.34 -15.75
CA ILE A 130 3.88 1.60 -16.55
C ILE A 130 2.86 0.51 -16.27
N ILE A 131 1.63 0.90 -15.96
CA ILE A 131 0.50 -0.02 -15.76
C ILE A 131 -0.42 0.09 -16.99
N PRO A 132 -0.68 -1.02 -17.70
CA PRO A 132 -1.69 -1.04 -18.75
C PRO A 132 -3.09 -0.98 -18.15
N ALA A 133 -3.96 -0.17 -18.74
CA ALA A 133 -5.33 0.03 -18.29
C ALA A 133 -6.31 -0.75 -19.15
N ASN A 134 -7.07 -1.64 -18.50
CA ASN A 134 -8.19 -2.33 -19.12
C ASN A 134 -9.39 -1.38 -19.33
N SER A 135 -10.41 -1.86 -20.05
CA SER A 135 -11.62 -1.07 -20.37
C SER A 135 -12.34 -0.51 -19.14
N LYS A 136 -12.34 -1.22 -18.00
CA LYS A 136 -12.95 -0.74 -16.75
C LYS A 136 -12.14 0.41 -16.15
N LEU A 137 -10.81 0.29 -16.12
CA LEU A 137 -9.93 1.35 -15.60
C LEU A 137 -10.00 2.60 -16.48
N LYS A 138 -10.06 2.43 -17.80
CA LYS A 138 -10.30 3.54 -18.75
C LYS A 138 -11.58 4.30 -18.42
N LYS A 139 -12.69 3.58 -18.16
CA LYS A 139 -13.97 4.19 -17.78
C LYS A 139 -13.90 4.98 -16.47
N ILE A 140 -13.16 4.46 -15.48
CA ILE A 140 -12.94 5.17 -14.20
C ILE A 140 -12.16 6.47 -14.46
N LEU A 141 -11.07 6.42 -15.21
CA LEU A 141 -10.26 7.61 -15.49
C LEU A 141 -11.02 8.64 -16.33
N SER A 142 -11.78 8.20 -17.33
CA SER A 142 -12.59 9.10 -18.16
C SER A 142 -13.71 9.77 -17.37
N SER A 143 -14.28 9.13 -16.34
CA SER A 143 -15.35 9.72 -15.53
C SER A 143 -14.85 10.79 -14.55
N ILE A 144 -13.55 10.79 -14.24
CA ILE A 144 -12.92 11.81 -13.39
C ILE A 144 -12.51 13.02 -14.22
N LYS A 145 -12.09 12.81 -15.48
CA LYS A 145 -11.51 13.86 -16.33
C LYS A 145 -12.54 14.96 -16.61
N THR A 146 -12.20 16.18 -16.22
CA THR A 146 -12.96 17.39 -16.56
C THR A 146 -12.41 18.03 -17.84
N GLU A 147 -13.11 18.97 -18.44
CA GLU A 147 -12.64 19.65 -19.66
C GLU A 147 -11.44 20.59 -19.41
N ASN A 148 -11.31 21.12 -18.19
CA ASN A 148 -10.36 22.20 -17.84
C ASN A 148 -9.15 21.75 -17.01
N PHE A 149 -8.83 20.45 -16.99
CA PHE A 149 -7.68 19.95 -16.23
C PHE A 149 -6.35 20.41 -16.86
N LYS A 150 -5.35 20.64 -16.01
CA LYS A 150 -3.96 20.87 -16.42
C LYS A 150 -3.14 19.60 -16.28
N PRO A 151 -2.04 19.44 -17.03
CA PRO A 151 -1.18 18.26 -16.95
C PRO A 151 -0.68 17.97 -15.53
N ASP A 152 -0.35 18.99 -14.75
CA ASP A 152 0.12 18.83 -13.37
C ASP A 152 -1.02 18.67 -12.35
N ASP A 153 -2.29 18.76 -12.72
CA ASP A 153 -3.37 18.56 -11.75
C ASP A 153 -3.41 17.11 -11.26
N LEU A 154 -3.75 16.94 -9.98
CA LEU A 154 -3.94 15.62 -9.37
C LEU A 154 -5.19 14.95 -9.95
N VAL A 155 -5.10 13.65 -10.18
CA VAL A 155 -6.22 12.82 -10.64
C VAL A 155 -7.20 12.57 -9.50
N PHE A 156 -6.69 12.34 -8.28
CA PHE A 156 -7.49 12.09 -7.10
C PHE A 156 -7.24 13.16 -6.05
N THR A 157 -8.29 13.88 -5.66
CA THR A 157 -8.21 14.99 -4.71
C THR A 157 -9.10 14.78 -3.50
N SER A 158 -8.80 15.52 -2.44
CA SER A 158 -9.75 15.79 -1.35
C SER A 158 -10.95 16.60 -1.87
N SER A 159 -11.99 16.75 -1.04
CA SER A 159 -13.16 17.57 -1.38
C SER A 159 -12.86 19.03 -1.68
N LYS A 160 -11.67 19.53 -1.29
CA LYS A 160 -11.21 20.90 -1.54
C LYS A 160 -10.26 21.01 -2.75
N GLY A 161 -10.06 19.94 -3.51
CA GLY A 161 -9.13 19.92 -4.66
C GLY A 161 -7.65 19.72 -4.31
N ASN A 162 -7.29 19.69 -3.03
CA ASN A 162 -5.92 19.42 -2.59
C ASN A 162 -5.59 17.92 -2.59
N ALA A 163 -4.31 17.57 -2.48
CA ALA A 163 -3.88 16.19 -2.24
C ALA A 163 -4.63 15.55 -1.06
N ILE A 164 -4.95 14.28 -1.20
CA ILE A 164 -5.61 13.50 -0.14
C ILE A 164 -4.62 13.34 1.02
N ASP A 165 -5.06 13.70 2.23
CA ASP A 165 -4.33 13.35 3.45
C ASP A 165 -4.60 11.88 3.79
N ASP A 166 -3.57 11.05 3.74
CA ASP A 166 -3.65 9.61 3.90
C ASP A 166 -4.13 9.20 5.31
N HIS A 167 -3.76 9.98 6.32
CA HIS A 167 -4.18 9.74 7.70
C HIS A 167 -5.67 10.04 7.88
N ASN A 168 -6.12 11.22 7.45
CA ASN A 168 -7.53 11.62 7.51
C ASN A 168 -8.41 10.70 6.67
N PHE A 169 -7.96 10.33 5.46
CA PHE A 169 -8.67 9.34 4.64
C PHE A 169 -8.82 8.02 5.39
N SER A 170 -7.74 7.49 5.95
CA SER A 170 -7.76 6.21 6.68
C SER A 170 -8.64 6.26 7.93
N GLN A 171 -8.56 7.32 8.72
CA GLN A 171 -9.22 7.40 10.03
C GLN A 171 -10.69 7.82 9.93
N ARG A 172 -11.05 8.60 8.90
CA ARG A 172 -12.39 9.19 8.79
C ARG A 172 -13.23 8.54 7.70
N ALA A 173 -12.73 8.53 6.47
CA ALA A 173 -13.49 8.04 5.32
C ALA A 173 -13.49 6.51 5.28
N TRP A 174 -12.31 5.92 5.23
CA TRP A 174 -12.13 4.48 5.09
C TRP A 174 -12.73 3.68 6.25
N LYS A 175 -12.43 4.08 7.49
CA LYS A 175 -12.99 3.43 8.69
C LYS A 175 -14.52 3.47 8.69
N LYS A 176 -15.12 4.63 8.44
CA LYS A 176 -16.59 4.79 8.43
C LYS A 176 -17.25 4.00 7.29
N CYS A 177 -16.66 3.99 6.09
CA CYS A 177 -17.21 3.22 4.97
C CYS A 177 -17.09 1.70 5.19
N LEU A 178 -16.01 1.21 5.82
CA LEU A 178 -15.91 -0.20 6.20
C LEU A 178 -16.97 -0.60 7.24
N GLU A 179 -17.17 0.25 8.26
CA GLU A 179 -18.21 0.03 9.28
C GLU A 179 -19.60 -0.02 8.66
N GLN A 180 -19.92 0.90 7.73
CA GLN A 180 -21.20 0.94 7.03
C GLN A 180 -21.39 -0.23 6.05
N ALA A 181 -20.31 -0.74 5.48
CA ALA A 181 -20.31 -1.92 4.62
C ALA A 181 -20.36 -3.25 5.41
N GLU A 182 -20.31 -3.20 6.74
CA GLU A 182 -20.20 -4.36 7.63
C GLU A 182 -18.98 -5.24 7.29
N VAL A 183 -17.86 -4.61 6.91
CA VAL A 183 -16.61 -5.29 6.57
C VAL A 183 -15.60 -5.10 7.70
N GLU A 184 -14.93 -6.18 8.11
CA GLU A 184 -13.87 -6.14 9.14
C GLU A 184 -12.85 -5.06 8.79
N HIS A 185 -12.51 -4.21 9.76
CA HIS A 185 -11.59 -3.12 9.52
C HIS A 185 -10.18 -3.62 9.18
N ARG A 186 -9.71 -3.28 7.98
CA ARG A 186 -8.32 -3.49 7.52
C ARG A 186 -7.82 -2.18 6.93
N LYS A 187 -6.54 -1.84 7.11
CA LYS A 187 -5.98 -0.56 6.63
C LYS A 187 -6.11 -0.40 5.10
N PRO A 188 -6.19 0.84 4.55
CA PRO A 188 -6.29 1.07 3.10
C PRO A 188 -5.23 0.36 2.26
N TYR A 189 -4.03 0.17 2.81
CA TYR A 189 -2.95 -0.60 2.16
C TYR A 189 -3.35 -2.04 1.82
N ASN A 190 -4.39 -2.61 2.46
CA ASN A 190 -4.91 -3.93 2.09
C ASN A 190 -5.55 -3.96 0.71
N THR A 191 -5.94 -2.84 0.09
CA THR A 191 -6.37 -2.80 -1.31
C THR A 191 -5.29 -3.39 -2.24
N ARG A 192 -4.02 -3.09 -1.97
CA ARG A 192 -2.87 -3.67 -2.66
C ARG A 192 -2.68 -5.15 -2.34
N HIS A 193 -2.85 -5.54 -1.07
CA HIS A 193 -2.80 -6.95 -0.71
C HIS A 193 -3.87 -7.77 -1.43
N THR A 194 -5.09 -7.25 -1.46
CA THR A 194 -6.22 -7.78 -2.23
C THR A 194 -5.87 -7.94 -3.69
N PHE A 195 -5.43 -6.87 -4.37
CA PHE A 195 -5.09 -6.94 -5.79
C PHE A 195 -4.10 -8.08 -6.09
N ILE A 196 -3.03 -8.18 -5.29
CA ILE A 196 -2.00 -9.21 -5.47
C ILE A 196 -2.57 -10.60 -5.25
N SER A 197 -3.28 -10.82 -4.15
CA SER A 197 -3.90 -12.12 -3.85
C SER A 197 -4.82 -12.56 -4.98
N HIS A 198 -5.74 -11.69 -5.44
CA HIS A 198 -6.66 -12.02 -6.53
C HIS A 198 -5.95 -12.25 -7.87
N CYS A 199 -4.87 -11.51 -8.18
CA CYS A 199 -4.08 -11.76 -9.39
C CYS A 199 -3.39 -13.11 -9.36
N LEU A 200 -2.79 -13.47 -8.22
CA LEU A 200 -2.09 -14.76 -8.05
C LEU A 200 -3.09 -15.93 -8.04
N GLU A 201 -4.24 -15.78 -7.37
CA GLU A 201 -5.34 -16.75 -7.43
C GLU A 201 -5.87 -16.95 -8.85
N ALA A 202 -5.87 -15.89 -9.67
CA ALA A 202 -6.23 -15.97 -11.08
C ALA A 202 -5.12 -16.56 -11.97
N GLY A 203 -4.02 -17.04 -11.39
CA GLY A 203 -2.91 -17.66 -12.12
C GLY A 203 -1.98 -16.66 -12.82
N MET A 204 -2.04 -15.37 -12.50
CA MET A 204 -1.14 -14.38 -13.08
C MET A 204 0.31 -14.66 -12.64
N ASN A 205 1.25 -14.52 -13.58
CA ASN A 205 2.67 -14.70 -13.29
C ASN A 205 3.12 -13.75 -12.16
N PRO A 206 3.70 -14.25 -11.06
CA PRO A 206 4.14 -13.43 -9.93
C PRO A 206 5.11 -12.30 -10.31
N VAL A 207 5.94 -12.50 -11.34
CA VAL A 207 6.85 -11.47 -11.85
C VAL A 207 6.08 -10.29 -12.45
N VAL A 208 5.01 -10.58 -13.22
CA VAL A 208 4.13 -9.55 -13.80
C VAL A 208 3.36 -8.81 -12.70
N VAL A 209 2.87 -9.54 -11.68
CA VAL A 209 2.22 -8.92 -10.52
C VAL A 209 3.19 -8.01 -9.75
N ALA A 210 4.43 -8.46 -9.57
CA ALA A 210 5.48 -7.66 -8.94
C ALA A 210 5.79 -6.39 -9.75
N GLU A 211 5.84 -6.49 -11.08
CA GLU A 211 6.05 -5.35 -11.97
C GLU A 211 4.90 -4.34 -11.89
N ILE A 212 3.64 -4.77 -12.02
CA ILE A 212 2.47 -3.87 -11.93
C ILE A 212 2.42 -3.18 -10.57
N THR A 213 2.64 -3.93 -9.50
CA THR A 213 2.56 -3.37 -8.15
C THR A 213 3.83 -2.63 -7.75
N GLY A 214 4.98 -2.85 -8.40
CA GLY A 214 6.28 -2.32 -7.95
C GLY A 214 6.72 -2.95 -6.63
N HIS A 215 6.48 -4.25 -6.47
CA HIS A 215 7.12 -5.08 -5.45
C HIS A 215 8.45 -5.61 -5.95
N ASP A 216 9.36 -5.84 -5.01
CA ASP A 216 10.43 -6.79 -5.25
C ASP A 216 9.85 -8.22 -5.29
N VAL A 217 10.31 -9.04 -6.22
CA VAL A 217 9.75 -10.38 -6.47
C VAL A 217 9.94 -11.28 -5.26
N GLN A 218 11.10 -11.20 -4.60
CA GLN A 218 11.36 -11.98 -3.39
C GLN A 218 10.39 -11.56 -2.27
N THR A 219 10.19 -10.25 -2.08
CA THR A 219 9.20 -9.74 -1.13
C THR A 219 7.79 -10.24 -1.45
N LEU A 220 7.43 -10.38 -2.73
CA LEU A 220 6.14 -10.94 -3.12
C LEU A 220 6.04 -12.43 -2.73
N TYR A 221 7.04 -13.26 -3.04
CA TYR A 221 7.02 -14.66 -2.61
C TYR A 221 6.96 -14.81 -1.08
N GLU A 222 7.77 -14.06 -0.33
CA GLU A 222 7.77 -14.12 1.15
C GLU A 222 6.40 -13.84 1.77
N ASN A 223 5.60 -12.96 1.16
CA ASN A 223 4.29 -12.57 1.70
C ASN A 223 3.11 -13.34 1.08
N TYR A 224 3.28 -13.98 -0.08
CA TYR A 224 2.18 -14.56 -0.86
C TYR A 224 2.45 -15.98 -1.39
N ALA A 225 3.56 -16.63 -1.03
CA ALA A 225 3.92 -17.98 -1.52
C ALA A 225 2.79 -19.01 -1.34
N GLY A 226 2.02 -18.94 -0.24
CA GLY A 226 0.90 -19.84 0.00
C GLY A 226 -0.22 -19.76 -1.06
N ILE A 227 -0.31 -18.65 -1.80
CA ILE A 227 -1.28 -18.46 -2.90
C ILE A 227 -0.69 -18.93 -4.24
N VAL A 228 0.61 -18.72 -4.44
CA VAL A 228 1.32 -19.07 -5.69
C VAL A 228 1.48 -20.58 -5.86
N CYS A 229 1.64 -21.31 -4.75
CA CYS A 229 1.88 -22.74 -4.81
C CYS A 229 0.57 -23.52 -5.01
N SER A 230 0.26 -23.84 -6.27
CA SER A 230 -0.38 -25.11 -6.58
C SER A 230 0.52 -26.25 -6.05
N LYS A 231 -0.08 -27.36 -5.61
CA LYS A 231 0.69 -28.53 -5.15
C LYS A 231 1.73 -28.88 -6.23
N PRO A 232 3.02 -29.03 -5.90
CA PRO A 232 4.02 -29.38 -6.89
C PRO A 232 3.65 -30.71 -7.54
N THR A 233 3.33 -30.68 -8.83
CA THR A 233 3.12 -31.87 -9.65
C THR A 233 4.34 -32.03 -10.53
N LEU A 234 4.92 -33.23 -10.55
CA LEU A 234 5.90 -33.55 -11.57
C LEU A 234 5.20 -33.48 -12.93
N PRO A 235 5.80 -32.81 -13.94
CA PRO A 235 5.30 -32.96 -15.29
C PRO A 235 5.47 -34.44 -15.70
N GLU A 236 4.44 -35.02 -16.32
CA GLU A 236 4.63 -36.27 -17.07
C GLU A 236 5.47 -35.94 -18.30
N LEU A 237 6.77 -36.19 -18.18
CA LEU A 237 7.76 -36.03 -19.24
C LEU A 237 7.82 -37.25 -20.15
N PHE A 238 7.02 -38.28 -19.82
CA PHE A 238 6.80 -39.54 -20.51
C PHE A 238 5.43 -40.09 -20.10
#